data_AF-A0A0T6BFP1-F1
#
_entry.id   AF-A0A0T6BFP1-F1
#
_cell.length_a   1.000
_cell.length_b   1.000
_cell.length_c   1.000
_cell.angle_alpha   90.00
_cell.angle_beta   90.00
_cell.angle_gamma   90.00
#
_symmetry.space_group_name_H-M   'P 1'
#
loop_
_entity.id
_entity.type
_entity.pdbx_description
1 polymer ?
#
loop_
_entity_poly.entity_id
_entity_poly.type
_entity_poly.pdbx_seq_one_letter_code
_entity_poly.pdbx_strand_id
1 'polypeptide(L)'
;QVYVRNFTRALRYEYSGCGITIQHLSPMFINTKMNDYSRTLRTTSFLVPDAQTFAKHAVNTLGKLDYTTGYWSHGIQNFLTRLSPEWARILIGGKLNESFQKEYLNTQSEKCR
;
A
#
# COMPACT_ATOMS: atom_id res chain seq x y z
N GLN A 1 4.42 5.32 -6.61
CA GLN A 1 3.17 5.39 -7.40
C GLN A 1 3.02 6.79 -8.00
N VAL A 2 3.65 7.05 -9.17
CA VAL A 2 3.65 8.40 -9.79
C VAL A 2 2.55 8.52 -10.84
N TYR A 3 2.40 7.49 -11.69
CA TYR A 3 1.43 7.47 -12.76
C TYR A 3 -0.01 7.63 -12.28
N VAL A 4 -0.50 6.70 -11.44
CA VAL A 4 -1.88 6.71 -10.92
C VAL A 4 -2.16 8.02 -10.17
N ARG A 5 -1.21 8.54 -9.39
CA ARG A 5 -1.35 9.81 -8.67
C ARG A 5 -1.60 10.98 -9.62
N ASN A 6 -0.81 11.11 -10.67
CA ASN A 6 -0.95 12.19 -11.64
C ASN A 6 -2.23 12.03 -12.46
N PHE A 7 -2.56 10.81 -12.86
CA PHE A 7 -3.80 10.48 -13.55
C PHE A 7 -5.04 10.85 -12.71
N THR A 8 -5.09 10.43 -11.45
CA THR A 8 -6.19 10.79 -10.54
C THR A 8 -6.27 12.29 -10.29
N ARG A 9 -5.12 12.99 -10.25
CA ARG A 9 -5.09 14.46 -10.13
C ARG A 9 -5.66 15.16 -11.35
N ALA A 10 -5.35 14.68 -12.56
CA ALA A 10 -5.90 15.21 -13.80
C ALA A 10 -7.42 15.00 -13.85
N LEU A 11 -7.90 13.78 -13.55
CA LEU A 11 -9.34 13.50 -13.48
C LEU A 11 -10.06 14.39 -12.46
N ARG A 12 -9.47 14.61 -11.27
CA ARG A 12 -10.08 15.50 -10.27
C ARG A 12 -10.26 16.91 -10.80
N TYR A 13 -9.29 17.41 -11.57
CA TYR A 13 -9.36 18.73 -12.19
C TYR A 13 -10.44 18.79 -13.28
N GLU A 14 -10.51 17.78 -14.15
CA GLU A 14 -11.51 17.71 -15.23
C GLU A 14 -12.95 17.62 -14.70
N TYR A 15 -13.16 16.87 -13.63
CA TYR A 15 -14.48 16.60 -13.05
C TYR A 15 -14.82 17.48 -11.83
N SER A 16 -14.07 18.55 -11.57
CA SER A 16 -14.29 19.39 -10.38
C SER A 16 -15.67 20.05 -10.32
N GLY A 17 -16.28 20.32 -11.49
CA GLY A 17 -17.62 20.89 -11.61
C GLY A 17 -18.76 19.87 -11.58
N CYS A 18 -18.47 18.57 -11.60
CA CYS A 18 -19.47 17.51 -11.77
C CYS A 18 -20.03 16.96 -10.45
N GLY A 19 -19.60 17.49 -9.29
CA GLY A 19 -20.02 17.01 -7.97
C GLY A 19 -19.46 15.63 -7.59
N ILE A 20 -18.45 15.13 -8.32
CA ILE A 20 -17.82 13.83 -8.06
C ILE A 20 -16.56 14.01 -7.22
N THR A 21 -16.45 13.27 -6.13
CA THR A 21 -15.22 13.22 -5.32
C THR A 21 -14.29 12.13 -5.84
N ILE A 22 -13.10 12.53 -6.30
CA ILE A 22 -12.06 11.61 -6.74
C ILE A 22 -10.93 11.65 -5.72
N GLN A 23 -10.57 10.53 -5.09
CA GLN A 23 -9.49 10.42 -4.10
C GLN A 23 -8.43 9.41 -4.55
N HIS A 24 -7.15 9.74 -4.33
CA HIS A 24 -6.04 8.82 -4.58
C HIS A 24 -5.56 8.16 -3.28
N LEU A 25 -5.60 6.83 -3.24
CA LEU A 25 -5.07 6.01 -2.14
C LEU A 25 -3.76 5.33 -2.57
N SER A 26 -2.71 5.50 -1.77
CA SER A 26 -1.40 4.84 -1.96
C SER A 26 -1.06 3.99 -0.74
N PRO A 27 -1.76 2.88 -0.49
CA PRO A 27 -1.46 2.01 0.64
C PRO A 27 -0.13 1.29 0.45
N MET A 28 0.42 0.81 1.57
CA MET A 28 1.51 -0.17 1.58
C MET A 28 0.89 -1.57 1.66
N PHE A 29 1.59 -2.55 2.26
CA PHE A 29 1.05 -3.90 2.39
C PHE A 29 -0.13 -3.97 3.35
N ILE A 30 -1.15 -4.71 2.94
CA ILE A 30 -2.37 -4.99 3.72
C ILE A 30 -2.55 -6.51 3.72
N ASN A 31 -2.97 -7.07 4.85
CA ASN A 31 -3.31 -8.48 4.95
C ASN A 31 -4.59 -8.74 4.14
N THR A 32 -4.41 -9.29 2.95
CA THR A 32 -5.47 -9.62 1.98
C THR A 32 -5.10 -10.91 1.26
N LYS A 33 -6.06 -11.53 0.56
CA LYS A 33 -5.79 -12.71 -0.28
C LYS A 33 -4.71 -12.46 -1.35
N MET A 34 -4.52 -11.21 -1.80
CA MET A 34 -3.46 -10.86 -2.76
C MET A 34 -2.05 -11.07 -2.18
N ASN A 35 -1.89 -10.93 -0.85
CA ASN A 35 -0.61 -11.06 -0.15
C ASN A 35 -0.47 -12.40 0.61
N ASP A 36 -1.37 -13.36 0.36
CA ASP A 36 -1.39 -14.66 1.03
C ASP A 36 -0.22 -15.58 0.63
N TYR A 37 0.59 -15.15 -0.35
CA TYR A 37 1.81 -15.82 -0.74
C TYR A 37 2.95 -15.70 0.29
N SER A 38 2.86 -14.72 1.20
CA SER A 38 3.89 -14.46 2.21
C SER A 38 3.29 -14.64 3.59
N ARG A 39 3.93 -15.49 4.40
CA ARG A 39 3.52 -15.71 5.79
C ARG A 39 3.62 -14.42 6.61
N THR A 40 4.65 -13.61 6.32
CA THR A 40 4.87 -12.30 6.96
C THR A 40 3.74 -11.32 6.65
N LEU A 41 3.30 -11.25 5.38
CA LEU A 41 2.23 -10.33 4.96
C LEU A 41 0.82 -10.81 5.35
N ARG A 42 0.66 -12.12 5.60
CA ARG A 42 -0.57 -12.72 6.12
C ARG A 42 -0.76 -12.48 7.63
N THR A 43 0.29 -12.07 8.34
CA THR A 43 0.19 -11.74 9.76
C THR A 43 -0.18 -10.28 9.94
N THR A 44 -1.38 -10.04 10.49
CA THR A 44 -1.82 -8.69 10.84
C THR A 44 -0.88 -8.10 11.88
N SER A 45 -0.37 -6.90 11.59
CA SER A 45 0.52 -6.15 12.45
C SER A 45 0.23 -4.66 12.35
N PHE A 46 0.89 -3.86 13.17
CA PHE A 46 0.79 -2.41 13.11
C PHE A 46 1.15 -1.82 11.72
N LEU A 47 2.11 -2.47 11.05
CA LEU A 47 2.62 -2.07 9.73
C LEU A 47 1.83 -2.68 8.57
N VAL A 48 1.09 -3.76 8.82
CA VAL A 48 0.28 -4.51 7.85
C VAL A 48 -1.11 -4.73 8.45
N PRO A 49 -2.04 -3.77 8.30
CA PRO A 49 -3.39 -3.90 8.86
C PRO A 49 -4.19 -4.98 8.13
N ASP A 50 -5.24 -5.48 8.79
CA ASP A 50 -6.24 -6.31 8.12
C ASP A 50 -7.08 -5.50 7.13
N ALA A 51 -7.59 -6.15 6.08
CA ALA A 51 -8.42 -5.56 5.05
C ALA A 51 -9.62 -4.78 5.61
N GLN A 52 -10.33 -5.33 6.60
CA GLN A 52 -11.50 -4.69 7.18
C GLN A 52 -11.13 -3.41 7.93
N THR A 53 -10.05 -3.47 8.71
CA THR A 53 -9.52 -2.32 9.46
C THR A 53 -9.06 -1.24 8.49
N PHE A 54 -8.28 -1.60 7.48
CA PHE A 54 -7.83 -0.68 6.43
C PHE A 54 -9.01 0.02 5.75
N ALA A 55 -10.02 -0.74 5.29
CA ALA A 55 -11.18 -0.18 4.60
C ALA A 55 -11.94 0.83 5.47
N LYS A 56 -12.15 0.50 6.76
CA LYS A 56 -12.80 1.41 7.72
C LYS A 56 -12.06 2.74 7.85
N HIS A 57 -10.74 2.70 7.95
CA HIS A 57 -9.93 3.92 8.04
C HIS A 57 -9.85 4.68 6.71
N ALA A 58 -9.72 3.97 5.58
CA ALA A 58 -9.65 4.59 4.26
C ALA A 58 -10.94 5.35 3.94
N VAL A 59 -12.11 4.75 4.16
CA VAL A 59 -13.41 5.41 3.96
C VAL A 59 -13.56 6.65 4.84
N ASN A 60 -13.06 6.62 6.09
CA ASN A 60 -13.09 7.78 6.97
C ASN A 60 -12.27 8.98 6.47
N THR A 61 -11.38 8.79 5.50
CA THR A 61 -10.62 9.88 4.85
C THR A 61 -11.29 10.43 3.61
N LEU A 62 -12.32 9.77 3.08
CA LEU A 62 -13.01 10.19 1.87
C LEU A 62 -13.63 11.58 2.05
N GLY A 63 -13.46 12.45 1.05
CA GLY A 63 -13.94 13.85 1.10
C GLY A 63 -13.13 14.78 2.01
N LYS A 64 -12.17 14.27 2.80
CA LYS A 64 -11.31 15.09 3.68
C LYS A 64 -9.95 15.36 3.07
N LEU A 65 -9.42 14.39 2.33
CA LEU A 65 -8.08 14.44 1.75
C LEU A 65 -8.11 14.01 0.29
N ASP A 66 -7.39 14.73 -0.56
CA ASP A 66 -7.23 14.41 -1.98
C ASP A 66 -6.27 13.24 -2.22
N TYR A 67 -5.28 13.09 -1.34
CA TYR A 67 -4.25 12.06 -1.41
C TYR A 67 -3.94 11.54 -0.01
N THR A 68 -3.97 10.23 0.16
CA THR A 68 -3.68 9.58 1.45
C THR A 68 -3.14 8.17 1.25
N THR A 69 -2.52 7.62 2.29
CA THR A 69 -2.16 6.20 2.36
C THR A 69 -3.32 5.33 2.84
N GLY A 70 -4.44 5.92 3.26
CA GLY A 70 -5.65 5.22 3.73
C GLY A 70 -5.57 4.67 5.16
N TYR A 71 -4.37 4.50 5.70
CA TYR A 71 -4.12 4.10 7.08
C TYR A 71 -2.95 4.88 7.66
N TRP A 72 -3.05 5.25 8.94
CA TRP A 72 -2.15 6.21 9.57
C TRP A 72 -0.71 5.69 9.70
N SER A 73 -0.52 4.40 10.01
CA SER A 73 0.83 3.81 10.12
C SER A 73 1.53 3.74 8.75
N HIS A 74 0.78 3.53 7.67
CA HIS A 74 1.32 3.66 6.31
C HIS A 74 1.76 5.10 6.00
N GLY A 75 1.14 6.11 6.63
CA GLY A 75 1.59 7.49 6.55
C GLY A 75 3.01 7.66 7.08
N ILE A 76 3.29 7.04 8.24
CA ILE A 76 4.63 7.02 8.86
C ILE A 76 5.62 6.27 7.98
N GLN A 77 5.26 5.08 7.47
CA GLN A 77 6.10 4.31 6.55
C GLN A 77 6.46 5.10 5.29
N ASN A 78 5.47 5.75 4.66
CA ASN A 78 5.66 6.58 3.49
C ASN A 78 6.55 7.80 3.79
N PHE A 79 6.41 8.42 4.95
CA PHE A 79 7.26 9.53 5.38
C PHE A 79 8.72 9.10 5.51
N LEU A 80 8.98 8.00 6.24
CA LEU A 80 10.33 7.44 6.40
C LEU A 80 10.93 7.03 5.05
N THR A 81 10.13 6.41 4.19
CA THR A 81 10.56 6.02 2.84
C THR A 81 10.96 7.26 2.01
N ARG A 82 10.21 8.36 2.09
CA ARG A 82 10.54 9.61 1.36
C ARG A 82 11.77 10.32 1.92
N LEU A 83 12.01 10.25 3.22
CA LEU A 83 13.21 10.82 3.86
C LEU A 83 14.48 10.03 3.50
N SER A 84 14.36 8.72 3.29
CA SER A 84 15.53 7.89 3.00
C SER A 84 16.18 8.19 1.64
N PRO A 85 17.52 8.18 1.55
CA PRO A 85 18.23 8.27 0.27
C PRO A 85 17.85 7.17 -0.71
N GLU A 86 18.02 7.43 -2.01
CA GLU A 86 17.63 6.47 -3.06
C GLU A 86 18.36 5.15 -2.98
N TRP A 87 19.68 5.18 -2.75
CA TRP A 87 20.48 3.96 -2.61
C TRP A 87 19.96 3.06 -1.47
N ALA A 88 19.57 3.66 -0.34
CA ALA A 88 19.06 2.92 0.82
C ALA A 88 17.72 2.27 0.48
N ARG A 89 16.81 3.01 -0.18
CA ARG A 89 15.53 2.49 -0.66
C ARG A 89 15.71 1.32 -1.62
N ILE A 90 16.65 1.42 -2.56
CA ILE A 90 16.94 0.37 -3.54
C ILE A 90 17.44 -0.89 -2.83
N LEU A 91 18.42 -0.76 -1.92
CA LEU A 91 18.97 -1.91 -1.18
C LEU A 91 17.94 -2.58 -0.28
N ILE A 92 17.19 -1.80 0.50
CA ILE A 92 16.16 -2.33 1.41
C ILE A 92 15.03 -2.98 0.61
N GLY A 93 14.55 -2.31 -0.43
CA GLY A 93 13.51 -2.83 -1.32
C GLY A 93 13.93 -4.13 -2.01
N GLY A 94 15.17 -4.21 -2.48
CA GLY A 94 15.73 -5.43 -3.07
C GLY A 94 15.73 -6.61 -2.09
N LYS A 95 16.28 -6.41 -0.89
CA LYS A 95 16.30 -7.45 0.16
C LYS A 95 14.90 -7.91 0.58
N LEU A 96 13.96 -6.97 0.72
CA LEU A 96 12.57 -7.30 1.03
C LEU A 96 11.92 -8.12 -0.08
N ASN A 97 12.12 -7.72 -1.34
CA ASN A 97 11.59 -8.43 -2.49
C ASN A 97 12.16 -9.85 -2.59
N GLU A 98 13.47 -10.04 -2.39
CA GLU A 98 14.10 -11.37 -2.32
C GLU A 98 13.51 -12.22 -1.19
N SER A 99 13.28 -11.64 -0.01
CA SER A 99 12.64 -12.34 1.12
C SER A 99 11.23 -12.79 0.77
N PHE A 100 10.43 -11.90 0.19
CA PHE A 100 9.06 -12.21 -0.23
C PHE A 100 9.00 -13.26 -1.35
N GLN A 101 9.94 -13.22 -2.30
CA GLN A 101 10.07 -14.25 -3.32
C GLN A 101 10.42 -15.62 -2.72
N LYS A 102 11.35 -15.67 -1.76
CA LYS A 102 11.68 -16.91 -1.03
C LYS A 102 10.47 -17.45 -0.25
N GLU A 103 9.75 -16.58 0.45
CA GLU A 103 8.51 -16.97 1.15
C GLU A 103 7.47 -17.54 0.19
N TYR A 104 7.25 -16.89 -0.97
CA TYR A 104 6.34 -17.39 -2.00
C TYR A 104 6.71 -18.81 -2.48
N LEU A 105 7.98 -19.02 -2.86
CA LEU A 105 8.45 -20.31 -3.34
C LEU A 105 8.30 -21.40 -2.27
N ASN A 106 8.61 -21.08 -1.02
CA ASN A 106 8.44 -22.01 0.10
C ASN A 106 6.96 -22.35 0.32
N THR A 107 6.07 -21.36 0.36
CA THR A 107 4.62 -21.57 0.51
C THR A 107 4.03 -22.36 -0.66
N GLN A 108 4.55 -22.18 -1.88
CA GLN A 108 4.13 -22.98 -3.03
C GLN A 108 4.61 -24.43 -2.93
N SER A 109 5.86 -24.66 -2.48
CA SER A 109 6.41 -26.01 -2.27
C SER A 109 5.66 -26.79 -1.19
N GLU A 110 5.24 -26.11 -0.10
CA GLU A 110 4.41 -26.69 0.95
C GLU A 110 3.02 -27.11 0.44
N LYS A 111 2.45 -26.39 -0.55
CA LYS A 111 1.14 -26.74 -1.15
C LYS A 111 1.19 -27.93 -2.10
N CYS A 112 2.34 -28.20 -2.71
CA CYS A 112 2.52 -29.33 -3.63
C CYS A 112 2.87 -30.64 -2.92
N ARG A 113 3.20 -30.57 -1.62
CA ARG A 113 3.50 -31.72 -0.77
C ARG A 113 2.24 -32.22 -0.06
#